data_AF-A0A2V5S9Y6-F1
#
_entry.id   AF-A0A2V5S9Y6-F1
#
_cell.length_a   1.000
_cell.length_b   1.000
_cell.length_c   1.000
_cell.angle_alpha   90.00
_cell.angle_beta   90.00
_cell.angle_gamma   90.00
#
_symmetry.space_group_name_H-M   'P 1'
#
loop_
_entity.id
_entity.type
_entity.pdbx_description
1 polymer ?
#
loop_
_entity_poly.entity_id
_entity_poly.type
_entity_poly.pdbx_seq_one_letter_code
_entity_poly.pdbx_strand_id
1 'polypeptide(L)'
;MNDAPEFQPYGLPHLTVILLTIVLPFVLAGIVRRTKSQPLEKMIIGVLSVVLILNYIVYLVFIRSRGVVDWRQMLPMQMCDWGMAVVIVAMWTGSQRWFEVAYFWGIGGTLQAVLTPNLRFGFPDWRFISFFTSHCGIIVGVVFLMLIRGYRPYPISIVRVWLWSEFYFVVTFVVDGLTGFNYGFLLHKPEAFSILSFLSDSRPLYLLQMHGVALLFFLALYAPFAVVDLVRRKELVGRFCETPFQK
;
A
#
# COMPACT_ATOMS: atom_id res chain seq x y z
N MET A 1 29.75 13.39 11.85
CA MET A 1 28.29 13.23 11.71
C MET A 1 27.96 13.79 10.35
N ASN A 2 27.65 12.92 9.37
CA ASN A 2 27.64 13.31 7.96
C ASN A 2 26.45 14.23 7.63
N ASP A 3 26.75 15.29 6.88
CA ASP A 3 25.85 16.27 6.28
C ASP A 3 24.89 15.64 5.26
N ALA A 4 24.04 14.72 5.71
CA ALA A 4 22.94 14.24 4.89
C ALA A 4 21.89 15.35 4.78
N PRO A 5 21.44 15.72 3.57
CA PRO A 5 20.41 16.73 3.39
C PRO A 5 19.17 16.36 4.20
N GLU A 6 18.51 17.35 4.80
CA GLU A 6 17.22 17.15 5.44
C GLU A 6 16.12 16.93 4.39
N PHE A 7 15.15 16.09 4.70
CA PHE A 7 13.99 15.91 3.82
C PHE A 7 13.18 17.21 3.72
N GLN A 8 12.88 17.62 2.49
CA GLN A 8 12.07 18.79 2.17
C GLN A 8 10.72 18.32 1.60
N PRO A 9 9.62 18.38 2.39
CA PRO A 9 8.30 18.03 1.89
C PRO A 9 7.93 18.84 0.66
N TYR A 10 7.53 18.15 -0.39
CA TYR A 10 7.16 18.73 -1.70
C TYR A 10 8.29 19.51 -2.39
N GLY A 11 9.54 19.29 -2.00
CA GLY A 11 10.71 19.70 -2.78
C GLY A 11 10.84 18.90 -4.08
N LEU A 12 11.75 19.33 -4.96
CA LEU A 12 11.94 18.70 -6.28
C LEU A 12 12.13 17.17 -6.22
N PRO A 13 12.95 16.60 -5.31
CA PRO A 13 13.08 15.13 -5.22
C PRO A 13 11.78 14.45 -4.82
N HIS A 14 11.02 15.02 -3.88
CA HIS A 14 9.74 14.47 -3.43
C HIS A 14 8.69 14.48 -4.55
N LEU A 15 8.55 15.62 -5.23
CA LEU A 15 7.62 15.76 -6.36
C LEU A 15 7.99 14.82 -7.52
N THR A 16 9.29 14.62 -7.77
CA THR A 16 9.76 13.66 -8.77
C THR A 16 9.33 12.24 -8.42
N VAL A 17 9.48 11.83 -7.16
CA VAL A 17 9.03 10.51 -6.70
C VAL A 17 7.52 10.34 -6.84
N ILE A 18 6.73 11.34 -6.43
CA ILE A 18 5.26 11.32 -6.59
C ILE A 18 4.89 11.17 -8.06
N LEU A 19 5.51 11.97 -8.95
CA LEU A 19 5.28 11.91 -10.39
C LEU A 19 5.63 10.52 -10.95
N LEU A 20 6.79 9.97 -10.60
CA LEU A 20 7.21 8.64 -11.05
C LEU A 20 6.27 7.54 -10.54
N THR A 21 5.80 7.64 -9.29
CA THR A 21 4.84 6.69 -8.71
C THR A 21 3.54 6.65 -9.50
N ILE A 22 3.08 7.81 -9.97
CA ILE A 22 1.88 7.92 -10.82
C ILE A 22 2.18 7.41 -12.22
N VAL A 23 3.23 7.88 -12.88
CA VAL A 23 3.48 7.66 -14.32
C VAL A 23 3.98 6.24 -14.63
N LEU A 24 4.88 5.69 -13.82
CA LEU A 24 5.56 4.42 -14.06
C LEU A 24 4.60 3.25 -14.33
N PRO A 25 3.55 2.97 -13.51
CA PRO A 25 2.68 1.83 -13.77
C PRO A 25 1.91 1.96 -15.09
N PHE A 26 1.54 3.17 -15.53
CA PHE A 26 0.89 3.37 -16.84
C PHE A 26 1.87 3.17 -18.00
N VAL A 27 3.11 3.61 -17.86
CA VAL A 27 4.15 3.38 -18.87
C VAL A 27 4.42 1.89 -19.02
N LEU A 28 4.68 1.19 -17.91
CA LEU A 28 4.91 -0.26 -17.91
C LEU A 28 3.72 -1.01 -18.50
N ALA A 29 2.49 -0.65 -18.08
CA ALA A 29 1.29 -1.28 -18.61
C ALA A 29 1.06 -0.98 -20.10
N GLY A 30 1.37 0.24 -20.54
CA GLY A 30 1.29 0.66 -21.94
C GLY A 30 2.24 -0.14 -22.83
N ILE A 31 3.47 -0.39 -22.39
CA ILE A 31 4.46 -1.19 -23.11
C ILE A 31 3.96 -2.64 -23.25
N VAL A 32 3.50 -3.26 -22.16
CA VAL A 32 2.98 -4.64 -22.19
C VAL A 32 1.74 -4.74 -23.09
N ARG A 33 0.80 -3.80 -23.00
CA ARG A 33 -0.42 -3.79 -23.84
C ARG A 33 -0.10 -3.61 -25.33
N ARG A 34 0.88 -2.76 -25.68
CA ARG A 34 1.29 -2.55 -27.07
C ARG A 34 2.01 -3.77 -27.65
N THR A 35 2.87 -4.41 -26.87
CA THR A 35 3.64 -5.58 -27.31
C THR A 35 2.85 -6.89 -27.23
N LYS A 36 1.77 -6.94 -26.43
CA LYS A 36 0.99 -8.15 -26.09
C LYS A 36 1.87 -9.30 -25.59
N SER A 37 3.02 -8.98 -24.99
CA SER A 37 4.06 -9.94 -24.63
C SER A 37 3.88 -10.45 -23.20
N GLN A 38 3.44 -11.71 -23.08
CA GLN A 38 3.37 -12.43 -21.80
C GLN A 38 4.74 -12.58 -21.10
N PRO A 39 5.86 -12.86 -21.81
CA PRO A 39 7.18 -12.84 -21.19
C PRO A 39 7.55 -11.49 -20.58
N LEU A 40 7.19 -10.39 -21.25
CA LEU A 40 7.49 -9.04 -20.75
C LEU A 40 6.70 -8.72 -19.48
N GLU A 41 5.43 -9.10 -19.40
CA GLU A 41 4.63 -8.98 -18.17
C GLU A 41 5.31 -9.72 -17.00
N LYS A 42 5.70 -10.98 -17.22
CA LYS A 42 6.39 -11.79 -16.20
C LYS A 42 7.73 -11.19 -15.79
N MET A 43 8.50 -10.65 -16.75
CA MET A 43 9.76 -9.97 -16.48
C MET A 43 9.56 -8.74 -15.60
N ILE A 44 8.56 -7.89 -15.92
CA ILE A 44 8.24 -6.70 -15.13
C ILE A 44 7.84 -7.08 -13.69
N ILE A 45 6.99 -8.10 -13.54
CA ILE A 45 6.61 -8.65 -12.23
C ILE A 45 7.84 -9.14 -11.46
N GLY A 46 8.71 -9.89 -12.14
CA GLY A 46 9.96 -10.38 -11.56
C GLY A 46 10.86 -9.25 -11.09
N VAL A 47 11.09 -8.24 -11.93
CA VAL A 47 11.92 -7.06 -11.60
C VAL A 47 11.33 -6.27 -10.44
N LEU A 48 10.04 -5.94 -10.47
CA LEU A 48 9.38 -5.23 -9.36
C LEU A 48 9.50 -5.99 -8.03
N SER A 49 9.30 -7.31 -8.07
CA SER A 49 9.43 -8.17 -6.89
C SER A 49 10.86 -8.20 -6.36
N VAL A 50 11.85 -8.36 -7.26
CA VAL A 50 13.27 -8.38 -6.90
C VAL A 50 13.70 -7.03 -6.33
N VAL A 51 13.27 -5.91 -6.91
CA VAL A 51 13.57 -4.57 -6.39
C VAL A 51 13.02 -4.40 -4.97
N LEU A 52 11.78 -4.81 -4.71
CA LEU A 52 11.16 -4.72 -3.38
C LEU A 52 11.91 -5.58 -2.35
N ILE A 53 12.19 -6.84 -2.69
CA ILE A 53 12.89 -7.79 -1.81
C ILE A 53 14.31 -7.33 -1.53
N LEU A 54 15.06 -6.95 -2.57
CA LEU A 54 16.43 -6.46 -2.42
C LEU A 54 16.46 -5.17 -1.61
N ASN A 55 15.53 -4.24 -1.85
CA ASN A 55 15.44 -3.02 -1.04
C ASN A 55 15.24 -3.33 0.44
N TYR A 56 14.35 -4.28 0.77
CA TYR A 56 14.13 -4.71 2.14
C TYR A 56 15.37 -5.37 2.78
N ILE A 57 16.04 -6.27 2.05
CA ILE A 57 17.28 -6.91 2.54
C ILE A 57 18.38 -5.88 2.77
N VAL A 58 18.59 -4.96 1.81
CA VAL A 58 19.60 -3.91 1.95
C VAL A 58 19.25 -2.97 3.09
N TYR A 59 17.97 -2.66 3.32
CA TYR A 59 17.52 -1.91 4.48
C TYR A 59 17.90 -2.62 5.79
N LEU A 60 17.62 -3.93 5.91
CA LEU A 60 17.99 -4.73 7.09
C LEU A 60 19.52 -4.75 7.33
N VAL A 61 20.32 -4.92 6.28
CA VAL A 61 21.78 -4.87 6.35
C VAL A 61 22.26 -3.47 6.75
N PHE A 62 21.63 -2.42 6.21
CA PHE A 62 21.96 -1.04 6.53
C PHE A 62 21.70 -0.73 8.01
N ILE A 63 20.51 -1.03 8.55
CA ILE A 63 20.22 -0.78 9.96
C ILE A 63 21.16 -1.59 10.87
N ARG A 64 21.45 -2.86 10.51
CA ARG A 64 22.38 -3.71 11.26
C ARG A 64 23.81 -3.15 11.29
N SER A 65 24.28 -2.59 10.17
CA SER A 65 25.63 -2.00 10.06
C SER A 65 25.74 -0.66 10.78
N ARG A 66 24.63 0.06 10.97
CA ARG A 66 24.55 1.30 11.77
C ARG A 66 24.48 1.06 13.28
N GLY A 67 24.68 -0.17 13.73
CA GLY A 67 24.68 -0.51 15.15
C GLY A 67 23.28 -0.56 15.76
N VAL A 68 22.21 -0.65 14.95
CA VAL A 68 20.92 -1.09 15.46
C VAL A 68 21.07 -2.57 15.83
N VAL A 69 21.28 -2.82 17.13
CA VAL A 69 21.43 -4.16 17.71
C VAL A 69 20.08 -4.74 18.14
N ASP A 70 19.04 -3.91 18.22
CA ASP A 70 17.72 -4.36 18.65
C ASP A 70 17.04 -5.17 17.54
N TRP A 71 17.06 -6.50 17.71
CA TRP A 71 16.42 -7.48 16.82
C TRP A 71 14.92 -7.21 16.62
N ARG A 72 14.29 -6.50 17.56
CA ARG A 72 12.89 -6.08 17.44
C ARG A 72 12.72 -5.18 16.20
N GLN A 73 13.66 -4.28 15.91
CA GLN A 73 13.58 -3.43 14.71
C GLN A 73 13.64 -4.20 13.38
N MET A 74 14.05 -5.47 13.41
CA MET A 74 14.23 -6.31 12.23
C MET A 74 13.01 -7.22 11.95
N LEU A 75 12.03 -7.28 12.87
CA LEU A 75 10.82 -8.07 12.64
C LEU A 75 9.94 -7.38 11.58
N PRO A 76 9.46 -8.11 10.55
CA PRO A 76 8.63 -7.58 9.46
C PRO A 76 7.19 -7.36 9.90
N MET A 77 6.99 -6.58 10.95
CA MET A 77 5.69 -6.39 11.62
C MET A 77 5.09 -5.01 11.32
N GLN A 78 5.82 -4.15 10.59
CA GLN A 78 5.22 -2.94 10.07
C GLN A 78 4.19 -3.32 8.99
N MET A 79 3.09 -2.56 8.93
CA MET A 79 2.03 -2.82 7.96
C MET A 79 2.54 -2.74 6.52
N CYS A 80 3.54 -1.92 6.23
CA CYS A 80 4.16 -1.83 4.90
C CYS A 80 4.95 -3.10 4.54
N ASP A 81 5.56 -3.81 5.50
CA ASP A 81 6.24 -5.08 5.25
C ASP A 81 5.24 -6.15 4.77
N TRP A 82 4.09 -6.21 5.44
CA TRP A 82 2.98 -7.09 5.07
C TRP A 82 2.36 -6.68 3.73
N GLY A 83 2.18 -5.38 3.50
CA GLY A 83 1.73 -4.85 2.22
C GLY A 83 2.67 -5.22 1.06
N MET A 84 3.99 -5.15 1.29
CA MET A 84 5.01 -5.58 0.34
C MET A 84 4.91 -7.08 0.03
N ALA A 85 4.81 -7.93 1.06
CA ALA A 85 4.66 -9.37 0.87
C ALA A 85 3.39 -9.69 0.07
N VAL A 86 2.26 -9.08 0.44
CA VAL A 86 0.97 -9.31 -0.22
C VAL A 86 0.97 -8.83 -1.67
N VAL A 87 1.53 -7.67 -2.00
CA VAL A 87 1.59 -7.21 -3.40
C VAL A 87 2.46 -8.13 -4.26
N ILE A 88 3.58 -8.62 -3.72
CA ILE A 88 4.43 -9.61 -4.41
C ILE A 88 3.63 -10.89 -4.67
N VAL A 89 2.96 -11.42 -3.65
CA VAL A 89 2.11 -12.61 -3.80
C VAL A 89 1.00 -12.37 -4.83
N ALA A 90 0.34 -11.20 -4.80
CA ALA A 90 -0.68 -10.85 -5.78
C ALA A 90 -0.14 -10.81 -7.22
N MET A 91 1.05 -10.24 -7.43
CA MET A 91 1.69 -10.18 -8.74
C MET A 91 2.03 -11.56 -9.28
N TRP A 92 2.62 -12.43 -8.46
CA TRP A 92 3.02 -13.77 -8.89
C TRP A 92 1.84 -14.74 -9.06
N THR A 93 0.87 -14.71 -8.14
CA THR A 93 -0.26 -15.64 -8.18
C THR A 93 -1.33 -15.24 -9.19
N GLY A 94 -1.45 -13.95 -9.53
CA GLY A 94 -2.60 -13.48 -10.31
C GLY A 94 -3.93 -13.77 -9.63
N SER A 95 -3.94 -13.71 -8.29
CA SER A 95 -5.16 -13.91 -7.53
C SER A 95 -5.85 -12.57 -7.28
N GLN A 96 -7.10 -12.47 -7.74
CA GLN A 96 -8.00 -11.37 -7.41
C GLN A 96 -8.14 -11.16 -5.89
N ARG A 97 -8.08 -12.23 -5.08
CA ARG A 97 -8.19 -12.14 -3.62
C ARG A 97 -6.95 -11.49 -2.99
N TRP A 98 -5.75 -11.89 -3.42
CA TRP A 98 -4.51 -11.26 -2.94
C TRP A 98 -4.37 -9.83 -3.44
N PHE A 99 -4.82 -9.57 -4.68
CA PHE A 99 -4.91 -8.21 -5.20
C PHE A 99 -5.78 -7.30 -4.32
N GLU A 100 -6.92 -7.77 -3.84
CA GLU A 100 -7.78 -6.96 -2.97
C GLU A 100 -7.05 -6.55 -1.69
N VAL A 101 -6.40 -7.50 -1.01
CA VAL A 101 -5.60 -7.18 0.18
C VAL A 101 -4.48 -6.20 -0.19
N ALA A 102 -3.76 -6.43 -1.28
CA ALA A 102 -2.71 -5.52 -1.78
C ALA A 102 -3.25 -4.12 -2.09
N TYR A 103 -4.45 -4.02 -2.67
CA TYR A 103 -5.06 -2.76 -3.05
C TYR A 103 -5.41 -1.92 -1.82
N PHE A 104 -6.13 -2.51 -0.87
CA PHE A 104 -6.56 -1.79 0.32
C PHE A 104 -5.41 -1.49 1.28
N TRP A 105 -4.49 -2.44 1.51
CA TRP A 105 -3.32 -2.21 2.36
C TRP A 105 -2.26 -1.34 1.70
N GLY A 106 -1.98 -1.60 0.42
CA GLY A 106 -1.00 -0.84 -0.36
C GLY A 106 -1.45 0.59 -0.56
N ILE A 107 -2.59 0.82 -1.22
CA ILE A 107 -3.06 2.19 -1.45
C ILE A 107 -3.45 2.88 -0.14
N GLY A 108 -4.16 2.19 0.77
CA GLY A 108 -4.58 2.80 2.03
C GLY A 108 -3.41 3.13 2.97
N GLY A 109 -2.44 2.21 3.10
CA GLY A 109 -1.32 2.36 4.01
C GLY A 109 -0.16 3.18 3.44
N THR A 110 0.24 2.92 2.19
CA THR A 110 1.47 3.53 1.65
C THR A 110 1.25 4.87 0.96
N LEU A 111 0.01 5.21 0.55
CA LEU A 111 -0.27 6.52 -0.05
C LEU A 111 0.00 7.66 0.94
N GLN A 112 -0.37 7.51 2.21
CA GLN A 112 -0.05 8.47 3.26
C GLN A 112 1.46 8.61 3.45
N ALA A 113 2.19 7.49 3.48
CA ALA A 113 3.64 7.50 3.58
C ALA A 113 4.32 8.18 2.39
N VAL A 114 3.74 8.11 1.19
CA VAL A 114 4.26 8.80 0.00
C VAL A 114 3.90 10.28 -0.04
N LEU A 115 2.71 10.69 0.42
CA LEU A 115 2.28 12.08 0.35
C LEU A 115 2.73 12.93 1.53
N THR A 116 2.77 12.33 2.72
CA THR A 116 3.16 12.97 3.99
C THR A 116 4.15 12.06 4.73
N PRO A 117 5.36 11.86 4.18
CA PRO A 117 6.36 10.97 4.78
C PRO A 117 6.86 11.51 6.12
N ASN A 118 6.97 10.62 7.11
CA ASN A 118 7.74 10.87 8.32
C ASN A 118 9.20 10.45 8.11
N LEU A 119 9.92 11.19 7.28
CA LEU A 119 11.31 10.90 6.90
C LEU A 119 12.19 12.12 7.21
N ARG A 120 13.32 11.89 7.89
CA ARG A 120 14.27 12.96 8.24
C ARG A 120 15.31 13.24 7.15
N PHE A 121 15.64 12.22 6.36
CA PHE A 121 16.76 12.27 5.41
C PHE A 121 16.26 12.53 3.99
N GLY A 122 16.78 13.56 3.35
CA GLY A 122 16.49 13.94 1.98
C GLY A 122 17.38 13.25 0.95
N PHE A 123 17.04 13.39 -0.32
CA PHE A 123 17.87 12.90 -1.43
C PHE A 123 19.24 13.62 -1.44
N PRO A 124 20.36 12.92 -1.75
CA PRO A 124 20.49 11.54 -2.24
C PRO A 124 20.74 10.47 -1.15
N ASP A 125 20.29 10.68 0.09
CA ASP A 125 20.53 9.71 1.16
C ASP A 125 19.87 8.35 0.88
N TRP A 126 20.57 7.26 1.21
CA TRP A 126 20.07 5.91 1.02
C TRP A 126 18.72 5.65 1.71
N ARG A 127 18.49 6.26 2.88
CA ARG A 127 17.23 6.11 3.62
C ARG A 127 16.05 6.73 2.87
N PHE A 128 16.28 7.83 2.15
CA PHE A 128 15.29 8.41 1.23
C PHE A 128 14.95 7.43 0.12
N ILE A 129 15.98 6.92 -0.56
CA ILE A 129 15.80 6.00 -1.69
C ILE A 129 15.04 4.75 -1.23
N SER A 130 15.48 4.13 -0.14
CA SER A 130 14.90 2.89 0.36
C SER A 130 13.46 3.05 0.86
N PHE A 131 13.16 4.16 1.55
CA PHE A 131 11.82 4.50 1.98
C PHE A 131 10.88 4.64 0.78
N PHE A 132 11.23 5.44 -0.22
CA PHE A 132 10.35 5.62 -1.37
C PHE A 132 10.28 4.39 -2.29
N THR A 133 11.37 3.63 -2.45
CA THR A 133 11.33 2.37 -3.23
C THR A 133 10.33 1.37 -2.66
N SER A 134 10.30 1.18 -1.33
CA SER A 134 9.35 0.26 -0.70
C SER A 134 7.89 0.72 -0.85
N HIS A 135 7.59 1.99 -0.52
CA HIS A 135 6.22 2.49 -0.52
C HIS A 135 5.65 2.70 -1.94
N CYS A 136 6.44 3.30 -2.83
CA CYS A 136 6.04 3.53 -4.21
C CYS A 136 5.97 2.22 -5.00
N GLY A 137 6.88 1.28 -4.76
CA GLY A 137 6.87 -0.03 -5.42
C GLY A 137 5.59 -0.83 -5.14
N ILE A 138 5.04 -0.73 -3.93
CA ILE A 138 3.73 -1.32 -3.60
C ILE A 138 2.61 -0.70 -4.44
N ILE A 139 2.54 0.63 -4.52
CA ILE A 139 1.53 1.35 -5.31
C ILE A 139 1.66 0.98 -6.79
N VAL A 140 2.89 1.01 -7.32
CA VAL A 140 3.19 0.66 -8.72
C VAL A 140 2.73 -0.77 -9.02
N GLY A 141 3.01 -1.74 -8.14
CA GLY A 141 2.59 -3.13 -8.30
C GLY A 141 1.07 -3.30 -8.31
N VAL A 142 0.37 -2.63 -7.40
CA VAL A 142 -1.11 -2.65 -7.35
C VAL A 142 -1.70 -2.06 -8.63
N VAL A 143 -1.29 -0.85 -9.01
CA VAL A 143 -1.84 -0.17 -10.20
C VAL A 143 -1.49 -0.94 -11.47
N PHE A 144 -0.29 -1.50 -11.55
CA PHE A 144 0.11 -2.34 -12.68
C PHE A 144 -0.82 -3.56 -12.85
N LEU A 145 -1.20 -4.24 -11.76
CA LEU A 145 -2.16 -5.35 -11.82
C LEU A 145 -3.57 -4.91 -12.22
N MET A 146 -4.02 -3.73 -11.75
CA MET A 146 -5.29 -3.16 -12.20
C MET A 146 -5.29 -2.93 -13.71
N LEU A 147 -4.19 -2.40 -14.25
CA LEU A 147 -4.07 -2.07 -15.66
C LEU A 147 -3.87 -3.32 -16.53
N ILE A 148 -3.03 -4.27 -16.14
CA ILE A 148 -2.72 -5.41 -17.01
C ILE A 148 -3.73 -6.55 -16.88
N ARG A 149 -4.21 -6.82 -15.67
CA ARG A 149 -5.09 -7.97 -15.40
C ARG A 149 -6.55 -7.57 -15.17
N GLY A 150 -6.87 -6.27 -15.17
CA GLY A 150 -8.24 -5.78 -14.98
C GLY A 150 -8.77 -6.02 -13.57
N TYR A 151 -7.89 -6.27 -12.60
CA TYR A 151 -8.31 -6.47 -11.21
C TYR A 151 -8.85 -5.17 -10.61
N ARG A 152 -9.88 -5.32 -9.79
CA ARG A 152 -10.56 -4.22 -9.09
C ARG A 152 -11.24 -4.75 -7.83
N PRO A 153 -11.41 -3.92 -6.78
CA PRO A 153 -12.17 -4.33 -5.61
C PRO A 153 -13.68 -4.50 -5.90
N TYR A 154 -14.34 -5.30 -5.07
CA TYR A 154 -15.78 -5.60 -5.06
C TYR A 154 -16.34 -5.35 -3.65
N PRO A 155 -17.67 -5.28 -3.44
CA PRO A 155 -18.22 -5.02 -2.10
C PRO A 155 -17.74 -6.02 -1.05
N ILE A 156 -17.72 -7.30 -1.42
CA ILE A 156 -17.27 -8.40 -0.56
C ILE A 156 -15.76 -8.35 -0.26
N SER A 157 -14.99 -7.60 -1.06
CA SER A 157 -13.56 -7.39 -0.81
C SER A 157 -13.33 -6.63 0.49
N ILE A 158 -14.23 -5.71 0.87
CA ILE A 158 -14.13 -4.97 2.15
C ILE A 158 -14.13 -5.95 3.32
N VAL A 159 -15.08 -6.89 3.35
CA VAL A 159 -15.17 -7.90 4.41
C VAL A 159 -13.94 -8.80 4.42
N ARG A 160 -13.48 -9.27 3.24
CA ARG A 160 -12.29 -10.12 3.16
C ARG A 160 -11.04 -9.42 3.68
N VAL A 161 -10.82 -8.17 3.27
CA VAL A 161 -9.66 -7.42 3.71
C VAL A 161 -9.78 -7.03 5.17
N TRP A 162 -10.98 -6.71 5.65
CA TRP A 162 -11.22 -6.51 7.08
C TRP A 162 -10.74 -7.71 7.89
N LEU A 163 -11.14 -8.93 7.53
CA LEU A 163 -10.68 -10.14 8.23
C LEU A 163 -9.15 -10.33 8.19
N TRP A 164 -8.51 -10.00 7.07
CA TRP A 164 -7.04 -10.01 7.00
C TRP A 164 -6.40 -8.91 7.86
N SER A 165 -7.02 -7.74 7.94
CA SER A 165 -6.58 -6.63 8.80
C SER A 165 -6.71 -6.99 10.28
N GLU A 166 -7.80 -7.65 10.69
CA GLU A 166 -7.95 -8.19 12.05
C GLU A 166 -6.88 -9.25 12.35
N PHE A 167 -6.59 -10.12 11.37
CA PHE A 167 -5.53 -11.11 11.52
C PHE A 167 -4.16 -10.44 11.73
N TYR A 168 -3.81 -9.46 10.89
CA TYR A 168 -2.60 -8.65 11.08
C TYR A 168 -2.60 -7.96 12.44
N PHE A 169 -3.71 -7.35 12.85
CA PHE A 169 -3.85 -6.66 14.11
C PHE A 169 -3.58 -7.57 15.29
N VAL A 170 -4.22 -8.74 15.35
CA VAL A 170 -4.04 -9.71 16.44
C VAL A 170 -2.59 -10.19 16.52
N VAL A 171 -2.01 -10.58 15.38
CA VAL A 171 -0.62 -11.06 15.31
C VAL A 171 0.35 -9.97 15.77
N THR A 172 0.16 -8.74 15.28
CA THR A 172 1.01 -7.60 15.62
C THR A 172 0.85 -7.18 17.06
N PHE A 173 -0.37 -7.16 17.59
CA PHE A 173 -0.67 -6.82 18.98
C PHE A 173 0.00 -7.80 19.96
N VAL A 174 -0.02 -9.10 19.65
CA VAL A 174 0.69 -10.12 20.45
C VAL A 174 2.20 -9.87 20.41
N VAL A 175 2.77 -9.66 19.23
CA VAL A 175 4.22 -9.40 19.10
C VAL A 175 4.61 -8.10 19.81
N ASP A 176 3.80 -7.05 19.73
CA ASP A 176 3.99 -5.81 20.46
C ASP A 176 3.94 -6.01 21.97
N GLY A 177 2.99 -6.81 22.46
CA GLY A 177 2.92 -7.17 23.88
C GLY A 177 4.15 -7.93 24.37
N LEU A 178 4.75 -8.76 23.52
CA LEU A 178 5.95 -9.55 23.85
C LEU A 178 7.26 -8.74 23.72
N THR A 179 7.33 -7.80 22.78
CA THR A 179 8.57 -7.09 22.44
C THR A 179 8.64 -5.66 22.99
N GLY A 180 7.49 -5.01 23.17
CA GLY A 180 7.36 -3.61 23.55
C GLY A 180 7.71 -2.60 22.44
N PHE A 181 7.82 -3.02 21.18
CA PHE A 181 8.39 -2.17 20.11
C PHE A 181 7.41 -1.18 19.45
N ASN A 182 6.11 -1.46 19.47
CA ASN A 182 5.04 -0.62 18.91
C ASN A 182 4.96 -0.61 17.37
N TYR A 183 4.91 -1.79 16.76
CA TYR A 183 4.61 -1.94 15.33
C TYR A 183 3.18 -1.50 15.02
N GLY A 184 2.98 -0.82 13.89
CA GLY A 184 1.64 -0.37 13.49
C GLY A 184 0.97 0.60 14.49
N PHE A 185 1.70 1.10 15.48
CA PHE A 185 1.26 2.02 16.53
C PHE A 185 0.17 1.46 17.46
N LEU A 186 0.19 0.15 17.78
CA LEU A 186 -0.84 -0.51 18.59
C LEU A 186 -0.66 -0.36 20.12
N LEU A 187 0.55 -0.05 20.58
CA LEU A 187 0.83 0.25 21.99
C LEU A 187 0.59 1.73 22.31
N HIS A 188 1.06 2.62 21.44
CA HIS A 188 0.89 4.06 21.57
C HIS A 188 0.92 4.77 20.22
N LYS A 189 0.38 5.99 20.19
CA LYS A 189 0.35 6.84 18.99
C LYS A 189 1.75 7.11 18.42
N PRO A 190 1.86 7.34 17.10
CA PRO A 190 3.10 7.84 16.51
C PRO A 190 3.46 9.21 17.08
N GLU A 191 4.76 9.48 17.23
CA GLU A 191 5.27 10.82 17.56
C GLU A 191 5.01 11.83 16.43
N ALA A 192 5.02 11.34 15.18
CA ALA A 192 4.75 12.18 14.03
C ALA A 192 3.27 12.49 13.89
N PHE A 193 3.00 13.75 13.53
CA PHE A 193 1.64 14.23 13.31
C PHE A 193 0.98 13.47 12.15
N SER A 194 -0.18 12.89 12.42
CA SER A 194 -0.95 12.09 11.46
C SER A 194 -2.42 12.06 11.83
N ILE A 195 -3.23 11.35 11.05
CA ILE A 195 -4.65 11.09 11.38
C ILE A 195 -4.77 10.43 12.77
N LEU A 196 -3.81 9.59 13.16
CA LEU A 196 -3.78 8.91 14.45
C LEU A 196 -3.63 9.89 15.63
N SER A 197 -3.08 11.08 15.39
CA SER A 197 -2.92 12.12 16.41
C SER A 197 -4.26 12.67 16.90
N PHE A 198 -5.31 12.63 16.08
CA PHE A 198 -6.67 13.10 16.43
C PHE A 198 -7.51 12.08 17.20
N LEU A 199 -7.02 10.85 17.34
CA LEU A 199 -7.74 9.79 18.05
C LEU A 199 -7.66 9.98 19.57
N SER A 200 -8.40 9.19 20.34
CA SER A 200 -8.43 9.25 21.80
C SER A 200 -7.07 8.90 22.40
N ASP A 201 -6.77 9.46 23.57
CA ASP A 201 -5.62 9.06 24.38
C ASP A 201 -5.88 7.79 25.19
N SER A 202 -7.16 7.43 25.39
CA SER A 202 -7.53 6.16 26.02
C SER A 202 -7.24 5.01 25.06
N ARG A 203 -6.27 4.14 25.39
CA ARG A 203 -5.81 3.06 24.51
C ARG A 203 -6.94 2.16 23.98
N PRO A 204 -7.92 1.68 24.77
CA PRO A 204 -9.02 0.89 24.24
C PRO A 204 -9.86 1.66 23.21
N LEU A 205 -10.14 2.95 23.47
CA LEU A 205 -10.90 3.79 22.55
C LEU A 205 -10.09 4.15 21.31
N TYR A 206 -8.79 4.40 21.46
CA TYR A 206 -7.83 4.61 20.38
C TYR A 206 -7.84 3.44 19.40
N LEU A 207 -7.69 2.20 19.91
CA LEU A 207 -7.70 1.00 19.08
C LEU A 207 -9.04 0.83 18.37
N LEU A 208 -10.16 1.03 19.07
CA LEU A 208 -11.49 0.99 18.44
C LEU A 208 -11.64 2.04 17.32
N GLN A 209 -11.14 3.25 17.55
CA GLN A 209 -11.15 4.32 16.56
C GLN A 209 -10.22 4.03 15.38
N MET A 210 -9.06 3.39 15.60
CA MET A 210 -8.19 2.93 14.51
C MET A 210 -8.92 1.96 13.57
N HIS A 211 -9.67 1.01 14.13
CA HIS A 211 -10.52 0.10 13.36
C HIS A 211 -11.58 0.88 12.55
N GLY A 212 -12.25 1.85 13.19
CA GLY A 212 -13.20 2.73 12.50
C GLY A 212 -12.56 3.52 11.34
N VAL A 213 -11.39 4.11 11.56
CA VAL A 213 -10.63 4.83 10.53
C VAL A 213 -10.24 3.90 9.40
N ALA A 214 -9.74 2.70 9.68
CA ALA A 214 -9.39 1.71 8.66
C ALA A 214 -10.61 1.34 7.80
N LEU A 215 -11.78 1.12 8.43
CA LEU A 215 -13.01 0.82 7.69
C LEU A 215 -13.46 2.00 6.82
N LEU A 216 -13.37 3.23 7.32
CA LEU A 216 -13.65 4.44 6.53
C LEU A 216 -12.71 4.55 5.33
N PHE A 217 -11.42 4.25 5.50
CA PHE A 217 -10.48 4.18 4.38
C PHE A 217 -10.87 3.12 3.35
N PHE A 218 -11.28 1.93 3.79
CA PHE A 218 -11.73 0.89 2.86
C PHE A 218 -12.99 1.31 2.10
N LEU A 219 -13.96 1.94 2.76
CA LEU A 219 -15.13 2.48 2.10
C LEU A 219 -14.77 3.57 1.09
N ALA A 220 -13.88 4.49 1.46
CA ALA A 220 -13.41 5.56 0.58
C ALA A 220 -12.68 5.02 -0.66
N LEU A 221 -11.80 4.03 -0.50
CA LEU A 221 -11.10 3.39 -1.62
C LEU A 221 -12.03 2.58 -2.51
N TYR A 222 -13.10 1.99 -1.95
CA TYR A 222 -14.09 1.26 -2.72
C TYR A 222 -15.11 2.17 -3.44
N ALA A 223 -15.37 3.38 -2.90
CA ALA A 223 -16.43 4.27 -3.38
C ALA A 223 -16.42 4.54 -4.90
N PRO A 224 -15.27 4.81 -5.57
CA PRO A 224 -15.26 5.05 -7.02
C PRO A 224 -15.82 3.88 -7.82
N PHE A 225 -15.55 2.63 -7.40
CA PHE A 225 -16.03 1.42 -8.06
C PHE A 225 -17.53 1.24 -7.84
N ALA A 226 -18.01 1.49 -6.62
CA ALA A 226 -19.43 1.43 -6.30
C ALA A 226 -20.25 2.41 -7.16
N VAL A 227 -19.76 3.64 -7.31
CA VAL A 227 -20.43 4.67 -8.13
C VAL A 227 -20.50 4.23 -9.60
N VAL A 228 -19.40 3.75 -10.17
CA VAL A 228 -19.36 3.28 -11.57
C VAL A 228 -20.32 2.10 -11.79
N ASP A 229 -20.36 1.14 -10.88
CA ASP A 229 -21.26 -0.02 -10.99
C ASP A 229 -22.74 0.38 -10.89
N LEU A 230 -23.07 1.32 -10.00
CA LEU A 230 -24.42 1.84 -9.83
C LEU A 230 -24.89 2.57 -11.10
N VAL A 231 -24.04 3.39 -11.72
CA VAL A 231 -24.35 4.10 -12.96
C VAL A 231 -24.59 3.09 -14.09
N ARG A 232 -23.67 2.13 -14.30
CA ARG A 232 -23.82 1.10 -15.34
C ARG A 232 -25.06 0.23 -15.16
N ARG A 233 -25.42 -0.11 -13.92
CA ARG A 233 -26.64 -0.87 -13.62
C ARG A 233 -27.90 -0.09 -14.00
N LYS A 234 -27.94 1.22 -13.73
CA LYS A 234 -29.08 2.08 -14.12
C LYS A 234 -29.22 2.19 -15.64
N GLU A 235 -28.11 2.35 -16.36
CA GLU A 235 -28.13 2.38 -17.84
C GLU A 235 -28.66 1.08 -18.44
N LEU A 236 -28.25 -0.07 -17.89
CA LEU A 236 -28.75 -1.37 -18.33
C LEU A 236 -30.26 -1.51 -18.10
N VAL A 237 -30.75 -1.19 -16.89
CA VAL A 237 -32.19 -1.25 -16.58
C VAL A 237 -33.00 -0.28 -17.44
N GLY A 238 -32.49 0.93 -17.70
CA GLY A 238 -33.15 1.90 -18.59
C GLY A 238 -33.32 1.37 -20.02
N ARG A 239 -32.27 0.75 -20.59
CA ARG A 239 -32.34 0.13 -21.93
C ARG A 239 -33.34 -1.03 -22.02
N PHE A 240 -33.50 -1.81 -20.96
CA PHE A 240 -34.50 -2.90 -20.92
C PHE A 240 -35.94 -2.38 -20.76
N CYS A 241 -36.14 -1.23 -20.09
CA CYS A 241 -37.47 -0.61 -20.01
C CYS A 241 -37.87 0.15 -21.29
N GLU A 242 -36.92 0.62 -22.08
CA GLU A 242 -37.18 1.37 -23.32
C GLU A 242 -37.31 0.49 -24.57
N THR A 243 -37.20 -0.84 -24.47
CA THR A 243 -37.49 -1.76 -25.59
C THR A 243 -38.99 -2.09 -25.57
N PRO A 244 -39.86 -1.43 -26.37
CA PRO A 244 -41.24 -1.85 -26.47
C PRO A 244 -41.24 -3.19 -27.19
N PHE A 245 -42.03 -4.14 -26.70
CA PHE A 245 -42.36 -5.37 -27.41
C PHE A 245 -42.91 -5.00 -28.80
N GLN A 246 -42.05 -4.94 -29.83
CA GLN A 246 -42.50 -4.99 -31.21
C GLN A 246 -42.75 -6.45 -31.54
N LYS A 247 -44.01 -6.85 -31.40
CA LYS A 247 -44.62 -8.00 -32.07
C LYS A 247 -45.60 -7.47 -33.09
#